data_AF-A0A534ULG6-F1
#
_entry.id   AF-A0A534ULG6-F1
#
_cell.length_a   1.000
_cell.length_b   1.000
_cell.length_c   1.000
_cell.angle_alpha   90.00
_cell.angle_beta   90.00
_cell.angle_gamma   90.00
#
_symmetry.space_group_name_H-M   'P 1'
#
loop_
_entity.id
_entity.type
_entity.pdbx_description
1 polymer ?
#
loop_
_entity_poly.entity_id
_entity_poly.type
_entity_poly.pdbx_seq_one_letter_code
_entity_poly.pdbx_strand_id
1 'polypeptide(L)' 'MNMVIGGRFPDIELTDQDGQQSKLADLVGKFPFILSFYRGYW' A
#
# COMPACT_ATOMS: atom_id res chain seq x y z
N MET A 1 -5.68 -7.96 -10.74
CA MET A 1 -5.53 -6.49 -10.82
C MET A 1 -4.49 -6.19 -11.89
N ASN A 2 -4.84 -5.62 -13.04
CA ASN A 2 -3.83 -5.26 -14.04
C ASN A 2 -3.31 -3.84 -13.72
N MET A 3 -2.06 -3.73 -13.28
CA MET A 3 -1.44 -2.45 -12.97
C MET A 3 -0.71 -1.95 -14.22
N VAL A 4 -1.01 -0.71 -14.63
CA VAL A 4 -0.39 -0.08 -15.81
C VAL A 4 0.38 1.16 -15.37
N ILE A 5 1.51 1.42 -16.03
CA ILE A 5 2.34 2.61 -15.76
C ILE A 5 1.50 3.87 -16.00
N GLY A 6 1.56 4.83 -15.07
CA GLY A 6 0.77 6.06 -15.11
C GLY A 6 -0.70 5.89 -14.69
N GLY A 7 -1.16 4.66 -14.46
CA GLY A 7 -2.48 4.40 -13.89
C GLY A 7 -2.56 4.77 -12.41
N ARG A 8 -3.76 5.09 -11.93
CA ARG A 8 -4.01 5.30 -10.50
C ARG A 8 -3.84 3.98 -9.75
N PHE A 9 -2.93 3.94 -8.78
CA PHE A 9 -2.83 2.80 -7.89
C PHE A 9 -4.09 2.73 -7.01
N PRO A 10 -4.67 1.52 -6.79
CA PRO A 10 -5.86 1.37 -5.98
C PRO A 10 -5.60 1.76 -4.52
N ASP A 11 -6.59 2.37 -3.88
CA ASP A 11 -6.57 2.53 -2.43
C ASP A 11 -6.98 1.20 -1.79
N ILE A 12 -6.03 0.54 -1.14
CA ILE A 12 -6.20 -0.81 -0.55
C ILE A 12 -6.09 -0.73 0.97
N GLU A 13 -6.74 -1.66 1.66
CA GLU A 13 -6.58 -1.86 3.09
C GLU A 13 -5.37 -2.75 3.36
N LEU A 14 -4.54 -2.34 4.32
CA LEU A 14 -3.33 -3.03 4.77
C LEU A 14 -3.42 -3.24 6.27
N THR A 15 -3.07 -4.45 6.70
CA THR A 15 -2.86 -4.75 8.12
C THR A 15 -1.44 -4.33 8.51
N ASP A 16 -1.31 -3.51 9.54
CA ASP A 16 0.00 -3.15 10.10
C ASP A 16 0.57 -4.23 11.04
N GLN A 17 1.74 -3.96 11.60
CA GLN A 17 2.42 -4.89 12.53
C GLN A 17 1.65 -5.13 13.85
N ASP A 18 0.73 -4.24 14.21
CA ASP A 18 -0.09 -4.33 15.42
C ASP A 18 -1.46 -4.99 15.15
N GLY A 19 -1.69 -5.44 13.90
CA GLY A 19 -2.95 -6.04 13.47
C GLY A 19 -4.03 -5.02 13.10
N GLN A 20 -3.72 -3.73 13.08
CA GLN A 20 -4.70 -2.69 12.74
C GLN A 20 -4.85 -2.55 11.23
N GLN A 21 -6.08 -2.28 10.79
CA GLN A 21 -6.38 -2.00 9.39
C GLN A 21 -6.17 -0.52 9.09
N SER A 22 -5.36 -0.22 8.08
CA SER A 22 -5.12 1.14 7.58
C SER A 22 -5.30 1.19 6.07
N LYS A 23 -5.86 2.28 5.54
CA LYS A 23 -5.88 2.50 4.09
C LYS A 23 -4.52 3.00 3.61
N LEU A 24 -4.12 2.56 2.42
CA LEU A 24 -2.87 3.01 1.82
C LEU A 24 -2.83 4.54 1.64
N ALA A 25 -3.95 5.16 1.25
CA ALA A 25 -4.03 6.61 1.11
C ALA A 25 -3.74 7.36 2.42
N ASP A 26 -4.17 6.82 3.57
CA ASP A 26 -3.95 7.42 4.89
C ASP A 26 -2.47 7.34 5.30
N LEU A 27 -1.77 6.29 4.89
CA LEU A 27 -0.34 6.08 5.15
C LEU A 27 0.57 6.98 4.30
N VAL A 28 0.17 7.23 3.05
CA VAL A 28 1.01 7.89 2.04
C VAL A 28 0.85 9.41 2.03
N GLY A 29 -0.33 9.91 2.39
CA GLY A 29 -0.63 11.33 2.34
C GLY A 29 -0.47 11.93 0.93
N LYS A 30 0.23 13.07 0.83
CA LYS A 30 0.39 13.84 -0.42
C LYS A 30 1.76 13.71 -1.10
N PHE A 31 2.65 12.85 -0.57
CA PHE A 31 4.02 12.74 -1.05
C PHE A 31 4.20 11.53 -1.96
N PRO A 32 5.18 11.56 -2.89
CA PRO A 32 5.59 10.36 -3.61
C PRO A 32 6.06 9.29 -2.63
N PHE A 33 5.68 8.04 -2.89
CA PHE A 33 6.04 6.88 -2.06
C PHE A 33 6.40 5.69 -2.93
N ILE A 34 7.10 4.73 -2.32
CA ILE A 34 7.41 3.44 -2.91
C ILE A 34 6.69 2.37 -2.08
N LEU A 35 5.89 1.54 -2.75
CA LEU A 35 5.27 0.37 -2.14
C LEU A 35 6.05 -0.89 -2.56
N SER A 36 6.52 -1.65 -1.59
CA SER A 36 7.28 -2.88 -1.81
C SER A 36 6.64 -4.02 -1.01
N PHE A 37 6.30 -5.11 -1.70
CA PHE A 37 5.72 -6.29 -1.08
C PHE A 37 6.77 -7.41 -1.00
N TYR A 38 6.85 -8.05 0.16
CA TYR A 38 7.68 -9.22 0.40
C TYR A 38 6.78 -10.41 0.74
N ARG A 39 7.25 -11.63 0.45
CA ARG A 39 6.44 -12.86 0.63
C ARG A 39 6.16 -13.19 2.11
N GLY A 40 6.94 -12.65 3.03
CA GLY A 40 6.78 -12.85 4.46
C GLY A 40 8.00 -12.33 5.23
N TYR A 41 7.81 -12.17 6.53
CA TYR A 41 8.86 -11.94 7.52
C TYR A 41 9.13 -13.28 8.22
N TRP A 42 10.40 -13.58 8.52
CA TRP A 42 10.83 -14.84 9.15
C TRP A 42 10.36 -14.98 10.60
#